data_AF-A0A7M2SVA7-F1
#
_entry.id   AF-A0A7M2SVA7-F1
#
_cell.length_a   1.000
_cell.length_b   1.000
_cell.length_c   1.000
_cell.angle_alpha   90.00
_cell.angle_beta   90.00
_cell.angle_gamma   90.00
#
_symmetry.space_group_name_H-M   'P 1'
#
loop_
_entity.id
_entity.type
_entity.pdbx_description
1 polymer ?
#
loop_
_entity_poly.entity_id
_entity_poly.type
_entity_poly.pdbx_seq_one_letter_code
_entity_poly.pdbx_strand_id
1 'polypeptide(L)'
;MPATEETRAKTATKRGVHLRGHVVNERVKHWFAKAGLVSDGRPVTSHGLRAGGATDLAEAGATDQELEDAGRWAKGSSIPRKVYVRPAEAGKKDPFDKVPVHNPRAPTGG
;
A
#
# COMPACT_ATOMS: atom_id res chain seq x y z
N MET A 1 22.82 20.75 -0.15
CA MET A 1 22.78 20.37 1.28
C MET A 1 21.46 19.63 1.54
N PRO A 2 21.48 18.33 1.85
CA PRO A 2 20.25 17.60 2.14
C PRO A 2 19.67 18.05 3.48
N ALA A 3 18.35 18.24 3.54
CA ALA A 3 17.65 18.60 4.78
C ALA A 3 17.84 17.48 5.81
N THR A 4 18.49 17.81 6.93
CA THR A 4 18.68 16.94 8.08
C THR A 4 17.34 16.58 8.72
N GLU A 5 17.28 15.39 9.31
CA GLU A 5 16.13 14.73 9.96
C GLU A 5 15.53 15.46 11.19
N GLU A 6 15.83 16.74 11.39
CA GLU A 6 15.07 17.60 12.30
C GLU A 6 13.71 17.91 11.65
N THR A 7 12.78 16.98 11.86
CA THR A 7 11.35 17.11 11.53
C THR A 7 10.90 18.57 11.58
N ARG A 8 10.41 19.11 10.44
CA ARG A 8 9.85 20.47 10.32
C ARG A 8 8.85 20.86 11.42
N ALA A 9 8.26 19.87 12.10
CA ALA A 9 7.42 20.05 13.28
C ALA A 9 8.17 20.60 14.52
N LYS A 10 9.47 20.31 14.68
CA LYS A 10 10.32 20.84 15.77
C LYS A 10 10.74 22.30 15.52
N THR A 11 10.89 22.69 14.26
CA THR A 11 11.28 24.06 13.85
C THR A 11 10.06 25.01 13.72
N ALA A 12 8.84 24.52 13.98
CA ALA A 12 7.63 25.29 13.83
C ALA A 12 7.41 26.23 15.03
N THR A 13 7.95 27.45 14.93
CA THR A 13 7.81 28.52 15.95
C THR A 13 6.40 29.14 16.02
N LYS A 14 5.53 28.88 15.04
CA LYS A 14 4.15 29.42 14.99
C LYS A 14 3.10 28.31 15.04
N ARG A 15 2.16 28.42 15.99
CA ARG A 15 0.98 27.55 16.10
C ARG A 15 0.13 27.68 14.82
N GLY A 16 -0.22 26.56 14.19
CA GLY A 16 -1.05 26.52 12.98
C GLY A 16 -0.31 26.34 11.65
N VAL A 17 1.03 26.41 11.62
CA VAL A 17 1.81 26.22 10.37
C VAL A 17 1.91 24.74 9.96
N HIS A 18 1.86 23.82 10.92
CA HIS A 18 1.95 22.38 10.67
C HIS A 18 0.92 21.62 11.52
N LEU A 19 0.35 20.56 10.94
CA LEU A 19 -0.45 19.59 11.68
C LEU A 19 0.47 18.53 12.29
N ARG A 20 0.18 18.14 13.53
CA ARG A 20 0.80 16.96 14.13
C ARG A 20 0.25 15.71 13.46
N GLY A 21 1.05 14.65 13.36
CA GLY A 21 0.63 13.38 12.72
C GLY A 21 -0.66 12.80 13.32
N HIS A 22 -0.87 12.94 14.64
CA HIS A 22 -2.13 12.50 15.26
C HIS A 22 -3.35 13.28 14.73
N VAL A 23 -3.23 14.60 14.50
CA VAL A 23 -4.33 15.42 13.97
C VAL A 23 -4.66 15.01 12.55
N VAL A 24 -3.65 14.68 11.74
CA VAL A 24 -3.85 14.16 10.39
C VAL A 24 -4.63 12.85 10.45
N ASN A 25 -4.27 11.92 11.33
CA ASN A 25 -5.02 10.66 11.51
C ASN A 25 -6.47 10.90 11.92
N GLU A 26 -6.73 11.81 12.86
CA GLU A 26 -8.10 12.14 13.28
C GLU A 26 -8.93 12.74 12.14
N ARG A 27 -8.31 13.57 11.28
CA ARG A 27 -8.98 14.09 10.08
C ARG A 27 -9.29 12.99 9.08
N VAL A 28 -8.37 12.03 8.87
CA VAL A 28 -8.62 10.89 7.96
C VAL A 28 -9.81 10.06 8.46
N LYS A 29 -9.84 9.70 9.75
CA LYS A 29 -10.97 8.97 10.34
C LYS A 29 -12.29 9.74 10.21
N HIS A 30 -12.26 11.05 10.48
CA HIS A 30 -13.44 11.91 10.37
C HIS A 30 -14.01 11.90 8.95
N TRP A 31 -13.17 12.08 7.93
CA TRP A 31 -13.62 12.08 6.54
C TRP A 31 -14.07 10.69 6.08
N PHE A 32 -13.40 9.63 6.53
CA PHE A 32 -13.81 8.26 6.25
C PHE A 32 -15.22 7.97 6.78
N ALA A 33 -15.51 8.34 8.03
CA ALA A 33 -16.84 8.18 8.62
C ALA A 33 -17.89 9.04 7.90
N LYS A 34 -17.55 10.29 7.54
CA LYS A 34 -18.45 11.19 6.83
C LYS A 34 -18.76 10.74 5.41
N ALA A 35 -17.83 10.04 4.77
CA ALA A 35 -18.03 9.43 3.45
C ALA A 35 -18.91 8.17 3.52
N GLY A 36 -19.29 7.69 4.72
CA GLY A 36 -20.10 6.49 4.88
C GLY A 36 -19.37 5.21 4.48
N LEU A 37 -18.03 5.24 4.46
CA LEU A 37 -17.22 4.09 4.08
C LEU A 37 -17.14 3.09 5.24
N VAL A 38 -17.09 1.81 4.89
CA VAL A 38 -16.90 0.70 5.83
C VAL A 38 -15.49 0.16 5.61
N SER A 39 -14.70 0.02 6.68
CA SER A 39 -13.38 -0.59 6.54
C SER A 39 -13.51 -2.11 6.45
N ASP A 40 -12.56 -2.72 5.78
CA ASP A 40 -12.42 -4.18 5.65
C ASP A 40 -11.89 -4.86 6.93
N GLY A 41 -12.12 -4.25 8.09
CA GLY A 41 -11.54 -4.67 9.37
C GLY A 41 -10.15 -4.10 9.66
N ARG A 42 -9.49 -3.45 8.69
CA ARG A 42 -8.19 -2.78 8.95
C ARG A 42 -8.38 -1.38 9.56
N PRO A 43 -7.41 -0.90 10.37
CA PRO A 43 -7.45 0.44 10.93
C PRO A 43 -7.36 1.54 9.86
N VAL A 44 -8.29 2.50 9.90
CA VAL A 44 -8.26 3.70 9.05
C VAL A 44 -7.21 4.67 9.57
N THR A 45 -6.12 4.86 8.82
CA THR A 45 -4.98 5.71 9.19
C THR A 45 -4.41 6.46 7.98
N SER A 46 -3.66 7.54 8.25
CA SER A 46 -2.90 8.26 7.21
C SER A 46 -1.85 7.39 6.52
N HIS A 47 -1.24 6.44 7.25
CA HIS A 47 -0.32 5.48 6.66
C HIS A 47 -1.05 4.51 5.73
N GLY A 48 -2.29 4.12 6.07
CA GLY A 48 -3.15 3.31 5.21
C GLY A 48 -3.40 3.94 3.84
N LEU A 49 -3.56 5.26 3.76
CA LEU A 49 -3.70 5.98 2.48
C LEU A 49 -2.44 5.86 1.61
N ARG A 50 -1.25 5.89 2.22
CA ARG A 50 0.02 5.69 1.51
C ARG A 50 0.16 4.25 1.02
N ALA A 51 -0.21 3.28 1.86
CA ALA A 51 -0.16 1.86 1.51
C ALA A 51 -1.15 1.52 0.39
N GLY A 52 -2.40 1.98 0.50
CA GLY A 52 -3.46 1.76 -0.49
C GLY A 52 -3.07 2.28 -1.86
N GLY A 53 -2.62 3.54 -1.97
CA GLY A 53 -2.19 4.08 -3.26
C GLY A 53 -1.00 3.33 -3.88
N ALA A 54 -0.10 2.75 -3.06
CA ALA A 54 0.98 1.90 -3.55
C ALA A 54 0.44 0.57 -4.11
N THR A 55 -0.52 -0.03 -3.41
CA THR A 55 -1.19 -1.26 -3.83
C THR A 55 -1.99 -1.05 -5.11
N ASP A 56 -2.79 0.02 -5.21
CA ASP A 56 -3.60 0.33 -6.39
C ASP A 56 -2.75 0.50 -7.65
N LEU A 57 -1.62 1.23 -7.54
CA LEU A 57 -0.67 1.40 -8.63
C LEU A 57 -0.06 0.08 -9.09
N ALA A 58 0.30 -0.79 -8.14
CA ALA A 58 0.84 -2.10 -8.48
C ALA A 58 -0.22 -3.03 -9.09
N GLU A 59 -1.47 -2.97 -8.61
CA GLU A 59 -2.58 -3.70 -9.22
C GLU A 59 -2.86 -3.25 -10.65
N ALA A 60 -2.65 -1.96 -10.96
CA ALA A 60 -2.70 -1.39 -12.29
C ALA A 60 -1.47 -1.75 -13.16
N GLY A 61 -0.50 -2.50 -12.63
CA GLY A 61 0.68 -2.96 -13.36
C GLY A 61 1.82 -1.94 -13.45
N ALA A 62 1.85 -0.93 -12.57
CA ALA A 62 2.95 0.01 -12.51
C ALA A 62 4.27 -0.70 -12.20
N THR A 63 5.36 -0.24 -12.82
CA THR A 63 6.71 -0.73 -12.58
C THR A 63 7.24 -0.32 -11.20
N ASP A 64 8.28 -1.02 -10.74
CA ASP A 64 9.00 -0.69 -9.51
C ASP A 64 9.43 0.79 -9.45
N GLN A 65 9.92 1.32 -10.58
CA GLN A 65 10.39 2.70 -10.69
C GLN A 65 9.22 3.70 -10.59
N GLU A 66 8.11 3.43 -11.25
CA GLU A 66 6.91 4.29 -11.19
C GLU A 66 6.30 4.32 -9.79
N LEU A 67 6.28 3.19 -9.09
CA LEU A 67 5.88 3.12 -7.69
C LEU A 67 6.80 3.99 -6.83
N GLU A 68 8.11 3.81 -6.96
CA GLU A 68 9.12 4.57 -6.22
C GLU A 68 8.96 6.09 -6.42
N ASP A 69 8.78 6.52 -7.67
CA ASP A 69 8.61 7.91 -8.03
C ASP A 69 7.29 8.49 -7.48
N ALA A 70 6.17 7.77 -7.65
CA ALA A 70 4.85 8.22 -7.21
C ALA A 70 4.75 8.36 -5.69
N GLY A 71 5.28 7.40 -4.92
CA GLY A 71 5.26 7.48 -3.46
C GLY A 71 6.46 8.17 -2.83
N ARG A 72 7.38 8.71 -3.66
CA ARG A 72 8.63 9.34 -3.22
C ARG A 72 9.43 8.43 -2.28
N TRP A 73 9.57 7.16 -2.65
CA TRP A 73 10.48 6.24 -1.97
C TRP A 73 11.90 6.44 -2.48
N ALA A 74 12.89 6.00 -1.69
CA ALA A 74 14.26 5.94 -2.17
C ALA A 74 14.37 4.92 -3.32
N LYS A 75 15.25 5.19 -4.28
CA LYS A 75 15.48 4.29 -5.40
C LYS A 75 15.89 2.89 -4.92
N GLY A 76 15.24 1.85 -5.43
CA GLY A 76 15.44 0.46 -5.02
C GLY A 76 14.78 0.09 -3.69
N SER A 77 13.88 0.91 -3.13
CA SER A 77 13.22 0.62 -1.85
C SER A 77 12.46 -0.70 -1.91
N SER A 78 12.66 -1.55 -0.90
CA SER A 78 11.95 -2.83 -0.79
C SER A 78 10.57 -2.69 -0.14
N ILE A 79 10.28 -1.54 0.48
CA ILE A 79 9.02 -1.29 1.21
C ILE A 79 7.79 -1.40 0.29
N PRO A 80 7.68 -0.63 -0.82
CA PRO A 80 6.50 -0.73 -1.67
C PRO A 80 6.30 -2.16 -2.18
N ARG A 81 7.39 -2.78 -2.68
CA ARG A 81 7.39 -4.11 -3.29
C ARG A 81 7.00 -5.23 -2.32
N LYS A 82 7.62 -5.28 -1.13
CA LYS A 82 7.43 -6.41 -0.21
C LYS A 82 6.24 -6.25 0.73
N VAL A 83 5.92 -5.01 1.13
CA VAL A 83 4.93 -4.74 2.18
C VAL A 83 3.55 -4.45 1.59
N TYR A 84 3.47 -3.79 0.43
CA TYR A 84 2.20 -3.35 -0.15
C TYR A 84 1.81 -4.11 -1.42
N VAL A 85 2.77 -4.42 -2.30
CA VAL A 85 2.50 -5.12 -3.57
C VAL A 85 2.39 -6.64 -3.39
N ARG A 86 3.36 -7.26 -2.72
CA ARG A 86 3.41 -8.72 -2.56
C ARG A 86 2.13 -9.34 -1.97
N PRO A 87 1.45 -8.74 -0.97
CA PRO A 87 0.16 -9.25 -0.49
C PRO A 87 -0.97 -9.16 -1.54
N ALA A 88 -1.00 -8.09 -2.34
CA ALA A 88 -2.01 -7.90 -3.38
C ALA A 88 -1.81 -8.88 -4.56
N GLU A 89 -0.56 -9.09 -4.99
CA GLU A 89 -0.23 -10.08 -6.01
C GLU A 89 -0.37 -11.53 -5.53
N ALA A 90 -0.15 -11.80 -4.24
CA ALA A 90 -0.34 -13.12 -3.67
C ALA A 90 -1.82 -13.57 -3.73
N GLY A 91 -2.78 -12.66 -3.65
CA GLY A 91 -4.20 -12.95 -3.85
C GLY A 91 -4.56 -13.31 -5.29
N LYS A 92 -3.73 -12.92 -6.28
CA LYS A 92 -3.94 -13.21 -7.71
C LYS A 92 -3.36 -14.57 -8.15
N LYS A 93 -2.56 -15.24 -7.30
CA LYS A 93 -2.05 -16.58 -7.62
C LYS A 93 -3.11 -17.62 -7.29
N ASP A 94 -3.65 -18.27 -8.32
CA ASP A 94 -4.46 -19.47 -8.15
C ASP A 94 -3.58 -20.57 -7.52
N PRO A 95 -3.87 -21.02 -6.28
CA PRO A 95 -3.10 -22.08 -5.63
C PRO A 95 -3.22 -23.43 -6.35
N PHE A 96 -4.24 -23.61 -7.20
CA PHE A 96 -4.50 -24.84 -7.94
C PHE A 96 -3.92 -24.86 -9.36
N ASP A 97 -3.35 -23.75 -9.85
CA ASP A 97 -2.77 -23.65 -11.20
C ASP A 97 -1.61 -24.64 -11.43
N LYS A 98 -1.00 -25.12 -10.34
CA LYS A 98 0.06 -26.14 -10.36
C LYS A 98 -0.42 -27.56 -10.06
N VAL A 99 -1.70 -27.74 -9.76
CA VAL A 99 -2.25 -29.06 -9.45
C VAL A 99 -2.69 -29.71 -10.76
N PRO A 100 -2.10 -30.85 -11.16
CA PRO A 100 -2.53 -31.56 -12.35
C PRO A 100 -4.02 -31.95 -12.22
N VAL A 101 -4.85 -31.48 -13.15
CA VAL A 101 -6.26 -31.85 -13.18
C VAL A 101 -6.34 -33.31 -13.66
N HIS A 102 -6.67 -34.23 -12.76
CA HIS A 102 -6.88 -35.62 -13.13
C HIS A 102 -8.09 -35.70 -14.07
N ASN A 103 -7.86 -35.98 -15.35
CA ASN A 103 -8.93 -36.25 -16.31
C ASN A 103 -9.27 -37.75 -16.28
N PRO A 104 -10.40 -38.18 -15.70
CA PRO A 104 -10.78 -39.59 -15.64
C PRO A 104 -11.11 -40.22 -17.01
N ARG A 105 -11.02 -39.44 -18.10
CA ARG A 105 -11.24 -39.89 -19.48
C ARG A 105 -9.95 -40.02 -20.31
N ALA A 106 -8.78 -39.81 -19.71
CA ALA A 106 -7.52 -40.05 -20.41
C ALA A 106 -7.31 -41.56 -20.61
N PRO A 107 -7.18 -42.06 -21.86
CA PRO A 107 -6.89 -43.47 -22.08
C PRO A 107 -5.49 -43.80 -21.55
N THR A 108 -5.42 -44.69 -20.57
CA THR A 108 -4.17 -45.32 -20.15
C THR A 108 -3.70 -46.24 -21.28
N GLY A 109 -2.81 -45.74 -22.13
CA GLY A 109 -2.08 -46.54 -23.10
C GLY A 109 -0.97 -47.33 -22.40
N GLY A 110 -1.02 -48.65 -22.54
CA GLY A 110 0.07 -49.58 -22.23
C GLY A 110 0.99 -49.81 -23.41
#